data_AF-A0A520RJU9-F1
#
_entry.id   AF-A0A520RJU9-F1
#
_cell.length_a   1.000
_cell.length_b   1.000
_cell.length_c   1.000
_cell.angle_alpha   90.00
_cell.angle_beta   90.00
_cell.angle_gamma   90.00
#
_symmetry.space_group_name_H-M   'P 1'
#
loop_
_entity.id
_entity.type
_entity.pdbx_description
1 polymer ?
#
loop_
_entity_poly.entity_id
_entity_poly.type
_entity_poly.pdbx_seq_one_letter_code
_entity_poly.pdbx_strand_id
1 'polypeptide(L)' 'MPDSAPTAQIDRKQQILMALAEMLEEAPDTRITTARIAAAVGVSEAALYRHFPSKRT' A
#
# COMPACT_ATOMS: atom_id res chain seq x y z
N MET A 1 -7.51 -1.57 -34.51
CA MET A 1 -7.75 -2.26 -33.22
C MET A 1 -6.98 -1.53 -32.13
N PRO A 2 -7.61 -1.03 -31.06
CA PRO A 2 -6.89 -0.45 -29.94
C PRO A 2 -6.98 -1.41 -28.74
N ASP A 3 -6.01 -2.29 -28.58
CA ASP A 3 -5.88 -3.04 -27.33
C ASP A 3 -4.41 -3.30 -27.05
N SER A 4 -3.84 -2.46 -26.19
CA SER A 4 -2.76 -2.76 -25.23
C SER A 4 -2.26 -1.43 -24.66
N ALA A 5 -3.12 -0.77 -23.88
CA ALA A 5 -2.61 0.19 -22.90
C ALA A 5 -1.75 -0.61 -21.92
N PRO A 6 -0.53 -0.15 -21.54
CA PRO A 6 0.23 -0.82 -20.51
C PRO A 6 -0.66 -0.78 -19.26
N THR A 7 -1.05 -1.96 -18.79
CA THR A 7 -1.70 -2.11 -17.49
C THR A 7 -0.67 -1.58 -16.52
N ALA A 8 -0.83 -0.32 -16.11
CA ALA A 8 0.00 0.30 -15.10
C ALA A 8 -0.18 -0.57 -13.86
N GLN A 9 0.77 -1.50 -13.69
CA GLN A 9 0.82 -2.41 -12.56
C GLN A 9 0.94 -1.50 -11.36
N ILE A 10 -0.22 -1.18 -10.74
CA ILE A 10 -0.27 -0.26 -9.61
C ILE A 10 0.71 -0.82 -8.61
N ASP A 11 1.79 -0.07 -8.40
CA ASP A 11 2.91 -0.55 -7.61
C ASP A 11 2.35 -0.86 -6.21
N ARG A 12 2.70 -2.01 -5.64
CA ARG A 12 2.16 -2.42 -4.33
C ARG A 12 2.40 -1.34 -3.27
N LYS A 13 3.49 -0.57 -3.43
CA LYS A 13 3.75 0.67 -2.67
C LYS A 13 2.62 1.69 -2.75
N GLN A 14 2.11 2.00 -3.94
CA GLN A 14 1.01 2.96 -4.09
C GLN A 14 -0.27 2.46 -3.44
N GLN A 15 -0.58 1.16 -3.55
CA GLN A 15 -1.74 0.59 -2.88
C GLN A 15 -1.64 0.73 -1.35
N ILE A 16 -0.43 0.52 -0.80
CA ILE A 16 -0.17 0.70 0.64
C ILE A 16 -0.32 2.16 1.05
N LEU A 17 0.16 3.11 0.25
CA LEU A 17 0.03 4.54 0.52
C LEU A 17 -1.42 5.03 0.42
N MET A 18 -2.19 4.55 -0.57
CA MET A 18 -3.61 4.85 -0.71
C MET A 18 -4.42 4.32 0.49
N ALA A 19 -4.22 3.05 0.86
CA ALA A 19 -4.90 2.47 2.01
C ALA A 19 -4.56 3.22 3.32
N LEU A 20 -3.31 3.68 3.46
CA LEU A 20 -2.89 4.52 4.58
C LEU A 20 -3.61 5.88 4.56
N ALA A 21 -3.71 6.53 3.40
CA ALA A 21 -4.39 7.81 3.26
C ALA A 21 -5.89 7.69 3.58
N GLU A 22 -6.57 6.68 3.06
CA GLU A 22 -7.98 6.39 3.38
C GLU A 22 -8.19 6.17 4.88
N MET A 23 -7.32 5.39 5.53
CA MET A 23 -7.41 5.17 6.98
C MET A 23 -7.23 6.46 7.80
N LEU A 24 -6.37 7.38 7.32
CA LEU A 24 -6.16 8.69 7.96
C LEU A 24 -7.36 9.62 7.76
N GLU A 25 -8.00 9.57 6.59
CA GLU A 25 -9.21 10.36 6.31
C GLU A 25 -10.42 9.85 7.11
N GLU A 26 -10.60 8.53 7.19
CA GLU A 26 -11.72 7.94 7.94
C GLU A 26 -11.58 8.12 9.45
N ALA A 27 -10.36 8.01 9.99
CA ALA A 27 -10.16 8.01 11.44
C ALA A 27 -8.79 8.57 11.87
N PRO A 28 -8.62 9.90 11.88
CA PRO A 28 -7.34 10.54 12.19
C PRO A 28 -6.85 10.27 13.63
N ASP A 29 -7.75 10.03 14.58
CA ASP A 29 -7.43 9.73 15.99
C ASP A 29 -7.17 8.23 16.25
N THR A 30 -7.31 7.37 15.24
CA THR A 30 -7.11 5.94 15.41
C THR A 30 -5.66 5.55 15.16
N ARG A 31 -5.12 4.71 16.06
CA ARG A 31 -3.77 4.17 15.88
C ARG A 31 -3.72 3.29 14.62
N ILE A 32 -3.08 3.80 13.58
CA ILE A 32 -2.76 3.04 12.39
C ILE A 32 -1.52 2.19 12.66
N THR A 33 -1.63 0.89 12.43
CA THR A 33 -0.54 -0.07 12.58
C THR A 33 -0.19 -0.70 11.24
N THR A 34 1.06 -1.09 11.06
CA THR A 34 1.52 -1.82 9.87
C THR A 34 0.70 -3.09 9.63
N ALA A 35 0.33 -3.81 10.68
CA ALA A 35 -0.57 -4.96 10.61
C ALA A 35 -1.94 -4.62 10.02
N ARG A 36 -2.55 -3.48 10.41
CA ARG A 36 -3.84 -3.03 9.84
C ARG A 36 -3.71 -2.66 8.38
N ILE A 37 -2.67 -1.93 8.02
CA ILE A 37 -2.41 -1.55 6.63
C ILE A 37 -2.19 -2.80 5.77
N ALA A 38 -1.39 -3.76 6.26
CA ALA A 38 -1.13 -5.02 5.59
C ALA A 38 -2.43 -5.82 5.37
N ALA A 39 -3.29 -5.90 6.39
CA ALA A 39 -4.59 -6.53 6.29
C ALA A 39 -5.51 -5.84 5.26
N ALA A 40 -5.54 -4.51 5.21
CA ALA A 40 -6.36 -3.76 4.26
C ALA A 40 -5.90 -3.92 2.80
N VAL A 41 -4.59 -4.04 2.56
CA VAL A 41 -4.04 -4.25 1.21
C VAL A 41 -4.00 -5.74 0.82
N GLY A 42 -4.33 -6.64 1.76
CA GLY A 42 -4.31 -8.09 1.54
C GLY A 42 -2.89 -8.66 1.42
N VAL A 43 -1.93 -8.06 2.12
CA VAL A 43 -0.53 -8.52 2.16
C VAL A 43 -0.14 -8.96 3.57
N SER A 44 0.88 -9.78 3.70
CA SER A 44 1.45 -10.09 5.02
C SER A 44 2.27 -8.91 5.54
N GLU A 45 2.36 -8.76 6.85
CA GLU A 45 3.17 -7.71 7.47
C GLU A 45 4.66 -7.82 7.07
N ALA A 46 5.16 -9.06 6.93
CA ALA A 46 6.51 -9.34 6.43
C ALA A 46 6.71 -8.95 4.95
N ALA A 47 5.64 -8.95 4.13
CA ALA A 47 5.70 -8.46 2.75
C ALA A 47 5.70 -6.92 2.71
N LEU A 48 4.95 -6.28 3.60
CA LEU A 48 4.95 -4.81 3.75
C LEU A 48 6.38 -4.29 4.00
N TYR A 49 7.15 -4.94 4.87
CA TYR A 49 8.56 -4.60 5.10
C TYR A 49 9.46 -4.75 3.87
N ARG A 50 9.15 -5.67 2.94
CA ARG A 50 9.90 -5.83 1.68
C ARG A 50 9.56 -4.73 0.67
N HIS A 51 8.35 -4.18 0.74
CA HIS A 51 7.92 -3.09 -0.13
C HIS A 51 8.49 -1.74 0.27
N PHE A 52 8.85 -1.53 1.54
CA PHE A 52 9.54 -0.32 2.01
C PHE A 52 10.96 -0.66 2.48
N PRO A 53 11.88 -1.04 1.58
CA PRO A 53 13.28 -1.20 1.96
C PRO A 53 13.81 0.15 2.45
N SER A 54 14.18 0.21 3.73
CA SER A 54 14.79 1.39 4.34
C SER A 54 16.16 1.58 3.68
N LYS A 55 16.30 2.67 2.90
CA LYS A 55 17.45 3.03 2.04
C LYS A 55 17.43 2.38 0.66
N ARG A 56 17.12 3.21 -0.34
CA ARG A 56 17.79 3.14 -1.65
C ARG A 56 19.24 3.59 -1.41
N THR A 57 20.19 2.66 -1.47
CA THR A 57 21.50 2.99 -2.03
C THR A 57 21.34 3.17 -3.54
#